data_AF-A0A968TST9-F1
#
_entry.id   AF-A0A968TST9-F1
#
_cell.length_a   1.000
_cell.length_b   1.000
_cell.length_c   1.000
_cell.angle_alpha   90.00
_cell.angle_beta   90.00
_cell.angle_gamma   90.00
#
_symmetry.space_group_name_H-M   'P 1'
#
loop_
_entity.id
_entity.type
_entity.pdbx_description
1 polymer ?
#
loop_
_entity_poly.entity_id
_entity_poly.type
_entity_poly.pdbx_seq_one_letter_code
_entity_poly.pdbx_strand_id
1 'polypeptide(L)'
;MNSIISTFDITKEALPDLLLRIEQGKVQIPDLQRSFCWSDELVIELLASISLGWPVGAIMLLEQGNASWSFRPRPVEGVTGKQSSVPTHLILDGQQRATTLFMALFSGSPVKIKDKRTPKTTDRWYYIDIAKALDPEVERSTAIIGFNKSRLKNNFGGEGKSIDCSTPEKEYELGLFPVSSVFHYAQWRKCYSQYWQFDAAKLEVIDRFEREIIKRFEHYQVPVIELKPELPKPAVCRVFEKTNTQGTELNFFDLATACFASDDFPCGKIGTSNPSASSNIASCRPCGKLISYPV
;
A
#
# COMPACT_ATOMS: atom_id res chain seq x y z
N MET A 1 4.81 4.22 -43.59
CA MET A 1 4.23 5.29 -42.75
C MET A 1 4.27 4.81 -41.31
N ASN A 2 5.32 5.12 -40.57
CA ASN A 2 5.35 4.86 -39.12
C ASN A 2 4.50 5.94 -38.48
N SER A 3 3.24 5.61 -38.17
CA SER A 3 2.46 6.40 -37.25
C SER A 3 3.29 6.53 -35.97
N ILE A 4 3.57 7.76 -35.54
CA ILE A 4 4.08 8.04 -34.20
C ILE A 4 2.89 7.75 -33.28
N ILE A 5 2.66 6.48 -32.99
CA ILE A 5 1.65 6.03 -32.04
C ILE A 5 2.18 6.45 -30.67
N SER A 6 1.40 7.24 -29.93
CA SER A 6 1.72 7.52 -28.53
C SER A 6 1.88 6.19 -27.81
N THR A 7 3.05 5.95 -27.24
CA THR A 7 3.38 4.70 -26.55
C THR A 7 2.90 4.69 -25.09
N PHE A 8 2.10 5.67 -24.71
CA PHE A 8 1.44 5.77 -23.42
C PHE A 8 0.09 6.47 -23.55
N ASP A 9 -0.82 6.15 -22.63
CA ASP A 9 -2.13 6.78 -22.49
C ASP A 9 -2.31 7.34 -21.08
N ILE A 10 -3.02 8.47 -20.97
CA ILE A 10 -3.46 9.04 -19.70
C ILE A 10 -4.96 8.83 -19.61
N THR A 11 -5.38 8.01 -18.65
CA THR A 11 -6.77 7.63 -18.45
C THR A 11 -7.18 7.83 -16.99
N LYS A 12 -8.45 7.56 -16.71
CA LYS A 12 -9.01 7.50 -15.36
C LYS A 12 -9.66 6.14 -15.16
N GLU A 13 -9.46 5.58 -13.98
CA GLU A 13 -10.05 4.31 -13.57
C GLU A 13 -10.80 4.51 -12.25
N ALA A 14 -11.97 3.88 -12.09
CA ALA A 14 -12.64 3.92 -10.80
C ALA A 14 -11.81 3.17 -9.76
N LEU A 15 -11.66 3.74 -8.56
CA LEU A 15 -10.91 3.12 -7.48
C LEU A 15 -11.37 1.68 -7.19
N PRO A 16 -12.67 1.35 -7.09
CA PRO A 16 -13.11 -0.03 -6.87
C PRO A 16 -12.62 -1.00 -7.95
N ASP A 17 -12.60 -0.58 -9.22
CA ASP A 17 -12.18 -1.42 -10.34
C ASP A 17 -10.68 -1.74 -10.26
N LEU A 18 -9.85 -0.73 -9.96
CA LEU A 18 -8.42 -0.92 -9.75
C LEU A 18 -8.16 -1.92 -8.61
N LEU A 19 -8.84 -1.75 -7.48
CA LEU A 19 -8.67 -2.62 -6.31
C LEU A 19 -9.13 -4.06 -6.59
N LEU A 20 -10.21 -4.23 -7.34
CA LEU A 20 -10.68 -5.54 -7.78
C LEU A 20 -9.67 -6.21 -8.73
N ARG A 21 -9.06 -5.46 -9.66
CA ARG A 21 -7.99 -6.00 -10.52
C ARG A 21 -6.75 -6.41 -9.72
N ILE A 22 -6.43 -5.70 -8.64
CA ILE A 22 -5.36 -6.07 -7.71
C ILE A 22 -5.71 -7.38 -6.98
N GLU A 23 -6.92 -7.50 -6.45
CA GLU A 23 -7.39 -8.71 -5.78
C GLU A 23 -7.31 -9.94 -6.70
N GLN A 24 -7.78 -9.79 -7.94
CA GLN A 24 -7.78 -10.84 -8.96
C GLN A 24 -6.38 -11.19 -9.49
N GLY A 25 -5.32 -10.49 -9.06
CA GLY A 25 -3.97 -10.67 -9.55
C GLY A 25 -3.71 -10.16 -10.97
N LYS A 26 -4.65 -9.43 -11.55
CA LYS A 26 -4.50 -8.83 -12.89
C LYS A 26 -3.55 -7.64 -12.87
N VAL A 27 -3.51 -6.92 -11.76
CA VAL A 27 -2.55 -5.84 -11.48
C VAL A 27 -1.63 -6.31 -10.38
N GLN A 28 -0.34 -6.41 -10.69
CA GLN A 28 0.71 -6.83 -9.76
C GLN A 28 1.83 -5.78 -9.72
N ILE A 29 2.89 -6.05 -8.98
CA ILE A 29 4.05 -5.16 -8.84
C ILE A 29 5.31 -5.89 -9.31
N PRO A 30 6.27 -5.22 -9.95
CA PRO A 30 7.57 -5.82 -10.26
C PRO A 30 8.32 -6.26 -8.99
N ASP A 31 8.96 -7.41 -9.01
CA ASP A 31 9.76 -7.94 -7.88
C ASP A 31 10.99 -7.07 -7.56
N LEU A 32 11.38 -6.20 -8.49
CA LEU A 32 12.41 -5.18 -8.29
C LEU A 32 11.99 -4.05 -7.34
N GLN A 33 10.68 -3.79 -7.20
CA GLN A 33 10.22 -2.73 -6.31
C GLN A 33 10.38 -3.13 -4.85
N ARG A 34 10.80 -2.17 -4.02
CA ARG A 34 10.90 -2.34 -2.57
C ARG A 34 9.59 -2.82 -1.94
N SER A 35 9.69 -3.52 -0.81
CA SER A 35 8.53 -3.84 0.02
C SER A 35 7.82 -2.57 0.51
N PHE A 36 6.57 -2.71 0.93
CA PHE A 36 5.79 -1.64 1.52
C PHE A 36 6.52 -1.03 2.73
N CYS A 37 6.51 0.29 2.83
CA CYS A 37 7.29 1.00 3.85
C CYS A 37 6.61 2.26 4.39
N TRP A 38 5.34 2.50 4.09
CA TRP A 38 4.63 3.67 4.58
C TRP A 38 4.34 3.61 6.08
N SER A 39 4.38 4.78 6.70
CA SER A 39 4.05 5.00 8.11
C SER A 39 2.57 5.26 8.31
N ASP A 40 2.13 5.26 9.57
CA ASP A 40 0.75 5.54 9.96
C ASP A 40 0.24 6.87 9.40
N GLU A 41 1.07 7.92 9.45
CA GLU A 41 0.70 9.25 9.01
C GLU A 41 0.47 9.31 7.50
N LEU A 42 1.32 8.66 6.70
CA LEU A 42 1.16 8.65 5.24
C LEU A 42 -0.13 7.91 4.82
N VAL A 43 -0.50 6.87 5.56
CA VAL A 43 -1.77 6.17 5.32
C VAL A 43 -2.96 7.07 5.65
N ILE A 44 -2.92 7.74 6.80
CA ILE A 44 -3.95 8.69 7.23
C ILE A 44 -4.12 9.82 6.21
N GLU A 45 -3.02 10.45 5.77
CA GLU A 45 -3.06 11.53 4.78
C GLU A 45 -3.65 11.09 3.44
N LEU A 46 -3.32 9.87 2.99
CA LEU A 46 -3.87 9.32 1.76
C LEU A 46 -5.39 9.10 1.89
N LEU A 47 -5.84 8.47 2.98
CA LEU A 47 -7.26 8.23 3.22
C LEU A 47 -8.04 9.55 3.38
N ALA A 48 -7.43 10.54 4.04
CA ALA A 48 -8.00 11.88 4.19
C ALA A 48 -8.20 12.55 2.83
N SER A 49 -7.18 12.51 1.97
CA SER A 49 -7.24 13.07 0.62
C SER A 49 -8.34 12.43 -0.22
N ILE A 50 -8.48 11.09 -0.21
CA ILE A 50 -9.56 10.40 -0.93
C ILE A 50 -10.93 10.79 -0.36
N SER A 51 -11.07 10.85 0.96
CA SER A 51 -12.32 11.27 1.62
C SER A 51 -12.71 12.72 1.33
N LEU A 52 -11.75 13.55 0.89
CA LEU A 52 -11.97 14.93 0.44
C LEU A 52 -12.20 15.02 -1.07
N GLY A 53 -11.97 13.94 -1.81
CA GLY A 53 -11.99 13.92 -3.28
C GLY A 53 -10.78 14.64 -3.90
N TRP A 54 -9.70 14.81 -3.14
CA TRP A 54 -8.49 15.48 -3.61
C TRP A 54 -7.60 14.54 -4.42
N PRO A 55 -6.85 15.05 -5.42
CA PRO A 55 -5.99 14.22 -6.25
C PRO A 55 -4.80 13.67 -5.44
N VAL A 56 -4.67 12.35 -5.41
CA VAL A 56 -3.56 11.65 -4.72
C VAL A 56 -2.37 11.32 -5.64
N GLY A 57 -2.37 11.89 -6.85
CA GLY A 57 -1.41 11.62 -7.93
C GLY A 57 -1.75 10.38 -8.75
N ALA A 58 -1.06 10.22 -9.89
CA ALA A 58 -1.33 9.14 -10.84
C ALA A 58 -0.68 7.81 -10.43
N ILE A 59 -1.28 6.71 -10.85
CA ILE A 59 -0.67 5.38 -10.79
C ILE A 59 -0.18 5.03 -12.18
N MET A 60 1.08 4.62 -12.29
CA MET A 60 1.66 4.22 -13.57
C MET A 60 1.59 2.71 -13.70
N LEU A 61 0.97 2.23 -14.78
CA LEU A 61 0.82 0.81 -15.10
C LEU A 61 1.56 0.47 -16.39
N LEU A 62 2.24 -0.67 -16.41
CA LEU A 62 2.81 -1.28 -17.60
C LEU A 62 1.88 -2.42 -18.05
N GLU A 63 1.25 -2.25 -19.20
CA GLU A 63 0.46 -3.29 -19.85
C GLU A 63 1.38 -4.46 -20.22
N GLN A 64 0.99 -5.67 -19.82
CA GLN A 64 1.70 -6.91 -20.12
C GLN A 64 1.09 -7.52 -21.39
N GLY A 65 1.94 -7.86 -22.36
CA GLY A 65 1.54 -8.44 -23.65
C GLY A 65 2.65 -9.27 -24.29
N ASN A 66 2.63 -9.44 -25.62
CA ASN A 66 3.67 -10.13 -26.41
C ASN A 66 5.00 -9.36 -26.47
N ALA A 67 5.37 -8.66 -25.40
CA ALA A 67 6.68 -8.07 -25.27
C ALA A 67 7.73 -9.19 -25.18
N SER A 68 8.86 -9.02 -25.86
CA SER A 68 9.99 -9.97 -25.82
C SER A 68 10.70 -10.00 -24.45
N TRP A 69 10.16 -9.33 -23.45
CA TRP A 69 10.72 -9.15 -22.12
C TRP A 69 9.59 -8.86 -21.13
N SER A 70 9.76 -9.27 -19.87
CA SER A 70 8.84 -8.95 -18.77
C SER A 70 9.61 -8.76 -17.46
N PHE A 71 9.02 -8.04 -16.50
CA PHE A 71 9.52 -8.07 -15.14
C PHE A 71 8.92 -9.27 -14.41
N ARG A 72 9.70 -9.92 -13.56
CA ARG A 72 9.15 -10.92 -12.64
C ARG A 72 8.11 -10.25 -11.76
N PRO A 73 6.85 -10.73 -11.76
CA PRO A 73 5.82 -10.10 -10.98
C PRO A 73 5.74 -10.69 -9.58
N ARG A 74 5.25 -9.89 -8.63
CA ARG A 74 4.84 -10.35 -7.31
C ARG A 74 3.48 -9.73 -6.94
N PRO A 75 2.68 -10.41 -6.11
CA PRO A 75 1.42 -9.85 -5.62
C PRO A 75 1.60 -8.53 -4.85
N VAL A 76 0.60 -7.67 -4.94
CA VAL A 76 0.45 -6.53 -4.01
C VAL A 76 0.27 -7.07 -2.59
N GLU A 77 0.84 -6.37 -1.61
CA GLU A 77 0.74 -6.80 -0.22
C GLU A 77 -0.71 -6.77 0.28
N GLY A 78 -1.07 -7.79 1.07
CA GLY A 78 -2.44 -7.98 1.56
C GLY A 78 -3.32 -8.85 0.66
N VAL A 79 -2.93 -9.12 -0.59
CA VAL A 79 -3.72 -10.04 -1.44
C VAL A 79 -3.56 -11.47 -0.90
N THR A 80 -4.68 -12.15 -0.68
CA THR A 80 -4.72 -13.53 -0.19
C THR A 80 -5.28 -14.47 -1.26
N GLY A 81 -4.87 -15.74 -1.23
CA GLY A 81 -5.31 -16.75 -2.20
C GLY A 81 -4.26 -17.12 -3.25
N LYS A 82 -4.49 -18.25 -3.95
CA LYS A 82 -3.65 -18.69 -5.07
C LYS A 82 -3.97 -17.85 -6.29
N GLN A 83 -3.06 -16.95 -6.65
CA GLN A 83 -3.13 -16.25 -7.93
C GLN A 83 -2.51 -17.14 -9.01
N SER A 84 -3.35 -17.65 -9.92
CA SER A 84 -2.93 -18.49 -11.05
C SER A 84 -2.88 -17.73 -12.38
N SER A 85 -3.13 -16.42 -12.38
CA SER A 85 -3.14 -15.58 -13.58
C SER A 85 -1.79 -14.90 -13.79
N VAL A 86 -1.32 -14.92 -15.03
CA VAL A 86 -0.30 -13.97 -15.50
C VAL A 86 -0.92 -12.56 -15.39
N PRO A 87 -0.23 -11.59 -14.78
CA PRO A 87 -0.78 -10.25 -14.63
C PRO A 87 -0.94 -9.59 -16.01
N THR A 88 -2.04 -8.85 -16.17
CA THR A 88 -2.24 -7.98 -17.34
C THR A 88 -1.49 -6.67 -17.21
N HIS A 89 -1.15 -6.25 -15.98
CA HIS A 89 -0.54 -4.96 -15.70
C HIS A 89 0.45 -5.06 -14.54
N LEU A 90 1.53 -4.27 -14.59
CA LEU A 90 2.46 -4.08 -13.49
C LEU A 90 2.50 -2.62 -13.04
N ILE A 91 2.40 -2.37 -11.74
CA ILE A 91 2.49 -1.02 -11.17
C ILE A 91 3.97 -0.57 -11.17
N LEU A 92 4.31 0.42 -11.98
CA LEU A 92 5.66 0.99 -12.05
C LEU A 92 5.86 2.16 -11.07
N ASP A 93 4.80 2.92 -10.80
CA ASP A 93 4.76 4.01 -9.83
C ASP A 93 3.42 4.09 -9.11
N GLY A 94 3.43 4.65 -7.90
CA GLY A 94 2.26 4.71 -7.03
C GLY A 94 2.02 3.42 -6.26
N GLN A 95 2.99 2.50 -6.25
CA GLN A 95 2.93 1.22 -5.55
C GLN A 95 2.44 1.36 -4.11
N GLN A 96 3.04 2.27 -3.33
CA GLN A 96 2.71 2.43 -1.91
C GLN A 96 1.27 2.92 -1.73
N ARG A 97 0.82 3.89 -2.54
CA ARG A 97 -0.58 4.36 -2.56
C ARG A 97 -1.55 3.24 -2.90
N ALA A 98 -1.30 2.52 -3.99
CA ALA A 98 -2.14 1.42 -4.45
C ALA A 98 -2.25 0.33 -3.38
N THR A 99 -1.12 -0.03 -2.77
CA THR A 99 -1.06 -1.05 -1.71
C THR A 99 -1.81 -0.59 -0.47
N THR A 100 -1.63 0.67 -0.03
CA THR A 100 -2.36 1.23 1.10
C THR A 100 -3.87 1.21 0.87
N LEU A 101 -4.34 1.67 -0.29
CA LEU A 101 -5.77 1.69 -0.60
C LEU A 101 -6.35 0.28 -0.65
N PHE A 102 -5.62 -0.66 -1.24
CA PHE A 102 -6.01 -2.07 -1.27
C PHE A 102 -6.12 -2.66 0.14
N MET A 103 -5.08 -2.50 0.96
CA MET A 103 -5.08 -3.02 2.32
C MET A 103 -6.20 -2.39 3.17
N ALA A 104 -6.34 -1.06 3.13
CA ALA A 104 -7.26 -0.32 4.00
C ALA A 104 -8.74 -0.49 3.59
N LEU A 105 -9.05 -0.58 2.30
CA LEU A 105 -10.42 -0.53 1.80
C LEU A 105 -10.97 -1.89 1.35
N PHE A 106 -10.10 -2.83 0.93
CA PHE A 106 -10.53 -4.00 0.16
C PHE A 106 -10.07 -5.34 0.76
N SER A 107 -8.86 -5.40 1.33
CA SER A 107 -8.23 -6.68 1.73
C SER A 107 -8.91 -7.44 2.88
N GLY A 108 -9.82 -6.80 3.62
CA GLY A 108 -10.42 -7.36 4.83
C GLY A 108 -9.42 -7.64 5.96
N SER A 109 -8.19 -7.11 5.86
CA SER A 109 -7.09 -7.30 6.81
C SER A 109 -6.54 -5.96 7.29
N PRO A 110 -5.90 -5.89 8.48
CA PRO A 110 -5.27 -4.66 8.93
C PRO A 110 -4.09 -4.28 8.03
N VAL A 111 -3.85 -2.98 7.91
CA VAL A 111 -2.74 -2.41 7.14
C VAL A 111 -1.44 -2.62 7.91
N LYS A 112 -0.44 -3.20 7.26
CA LYS A 112 0.92 -3.29 7.82
C LYS A 112 1.62 -1.96 7.63
N ILE A 113 1.94 -1.26 8.71
CA ILE A 113 2.71 -0.01 8.66
C ILE A 113 4.14 -0.23 9.16
N LYS A 114 5.07 0.60 8.68
CA LYS A 114 6.45 0.64 9.14
C LYS A 114 6.66 1.83 10.06
N ASP A 115 7.27 1.59 11.22
CA ASP A 115 7.63 2.67 12.13
C ASP A 115 8.76 3.54 11.53
N LYS A 116 8.67 4.86 11.67
CA LYS A 116 9.69 5.80 11.14
C LYS A 116 11.04 5.66 11.85
N ARG A 117 11.03 5.26 13.12
CA ARG A 117 12.19 5.23 14.01
C ARG A 117 12.76 3.84 14.20
N THR A 118 11.97 2.79 13.95
CA THR A 118 12.40 1.41 14.18
C THR A 118 12.12 0.53 12.97
N PRO A 119 12.88 -0.56 12.76
CA PRO A 119 12.59 -1.52 11.69
C PRO A 119 11.32 -2.35 11.97
N LYS A 120 10.57 -2.05 13.05
CA LYS A 120 9.38 -2.80 13.42
C LYS A 120 8.22 -2.44 12.49
N THR A 121 7.44 -3.46 12.17
CA THR A 121 6.16 -3.33 11.49
C THR A 121 5.03 -3.59 12.46
N THR A 122 3.93 -2.86 12.30
CA THR A 122 2.73 -3.04 13.13
C THR A 122 1.48 -3.07 12.28
N ASP A 123 0.49 -3.85 12.70
CA ASP A 123 -0.81 -3.95 12.04
C ASP A 123 -1.76 -2.86 12.58
N ARG A 124 -2.43 -2.14 11.67
CA ARG A 124 -3.40 -1.08 12.01
C ARG A 124 -4.73 -1.21 11.28
N TRP A 125 -5.82 -0.98 12.01
CA TRP A 125 -7.13 -0.74 11.45
C TRP A 125 -7.40 0.76 11.41
N TYR A 126 -8.00 1.26 10.34
CA TYR A 126 -8.35 2.68 10.22
C TYR A 126 -9.86 2.87 10.35
N TYR A 127 -10.22 3.89 11.12
CA TYR A 127 -11.58 4.31 11.38
C TYR A 127 -11.73 5.79 11.09
N ILE A 128 -12.93 6.20 10.67
CA ILE A 128 -13.30 7.59 10.49
C ILE A 128 -14.26 7.98 11.62
N ASP A 129 -13.91 9.00 12.38
CA ASP A 129 -14.82 9.66 13.32
C ASP A 129 -15.84 10.47 12.51
N ILE A 130 -17.10 10.01 12.53
CA ILE A 130 -18.15 10.55 11.67
C ILE A 130 -18.44 12.02 12.02
N ALA A 131 -18.46 12.37 13.30
CA ALA A 131 -18.76 13.72 13.74
C ALA A 131 -17.64 14.69 13.31
N LYS A 132 -16.38 14.31 13.56
CA LYS A 132 -15.23 15.13 13.15
C LYS A 132 -15.07 15.24 11.64
N ALA A 133 -15.32 14.16 10.90
CA ALA A 133 -15.13 14.17 9.46
C ALA A 133 -16.14 15.06 8.74
N LEU A 134 -17.33 15.28 9.34
CA LEU A 134 -18.38 16.16 8.84
C LEU A 134 -18.25 17.61 9.30
N ASP A 135 -17.30 17.92 10.17
CA ASP A 135 -17.03 19.29 10.62
C ASP A 135 -16.05 19.96 9.64
N PRO A 136 -16.45 21.05 8.95
CA PRO A 136 -15.58 21.73 7.98
C PRO A 136 -14.37 22.43 8.63
N GLU A 137 -14.41 22.72 9.93
CA GLU A 137 -13.33 23.39 10.65
C GLU A 137 -12.25 22.41 11.14
N VAL A 138 -12.54 21.11 11.09
CA VAL A 138 -11.63 20.06 11.53
C VAL A 138 -10.84 19.51 10.35
N GLU A 139 -9.52 19.48 10.49
CA GLU A 139 -8.65 18.87 9.50
C GLU A 139 -8.97 17.37 9.36
N ARG A 140 -9.22 16.93 8.13
CA ARG A 140 -9.73 15.57 7.85
C ARG A 140 -8.80 14.46 8.33
N SER A 141 -7.49 14.66 8.27
CA SER A 141 -6.49 13.72 8.78
C SER A 141 -6.71 13.38 10.25
N THR A 142 -7.15 14.35 11.06
CA THR A 142 -7.41 14.17 12.50
C THR A 142 -8.68 13.39 12.81
N ALA A 143 -9.62 13.31 11.85
CA ALA A 143 -10.82 12.48 11.94
C ALA A 143 -10.52 11.00 11.64
N ILE A 144 -9.37 10.68 11.04
CA ILE A 144 -8.97 9.31 10.73
C ILE A 144 -8.07 8.78 11.85
N ILE A 145 -8.46 7.64 12.41
CA ILE A 145 -7.88 7.10 13.63
C ILE A 145 -7.34 5.69 13.35
N GLY A 146 -6.04 5.50 13.55
CA GLY A 146 -5.40 4.19 13.53
C GLY A 146 -5.53 3.46 14.87
N PHE A 147 -6.15 2.28 14.85
CA PHE A 147 -6.27 1.34 15.97
C PHE A 147 -5.32 0.16 15.79
N ASN A 148 -4.95 -0.53 16.88
CA ASN A 148 -4.13 -1.73 16.77
C ASN A 148 -4.90 -2.91 16.14
N LYS A 149 -4.22 -4.04 15.93
CA LYS A 149 -4.82 -5.27 15.38
C LYS A 149 -6.10 -5.73 16.09
N SER A 150 -6.17 -5.54 17.40
CA SER A 150 -7.31 -5.92 18.24
C SER A 150 -8.41 -4.85 18.28
N ARG A 151 -8.31 -3.80 17.45
CA ARG A 151 -9.26 -2.67 17.40
C ARG A 151 -9.35 -1.91 18.72
N LEU A 152 -8.20 -1.78 19.39
CA LEU A 152 -8.04 -1.01 20.62
C LEU A 152 -7.06 0.15 20.38
N LYS A 153 -7.35 1.31 20.97
CA LYS A 153 -6.43 2.45 21.02
C LYS A 153 -6.16 2.82 22.47
N ASN A 154 -4.92 2.57 22.88
CA ASN A 154 -4.42 2.98 24.18
C ASN A 154 -3.92 4.42 24.08
N ASN A 155 -4.40 5.31 24.95
CA ASN A 155 -3.80 6.64 25.09
C ASN A 155 -2.48 6.47 25.86
N PHE A 156 -1.35 6.55 25.16
CA PHE A 156 -0.05 6.64 25.82
C PHE A 156 0.09 8.05 26.43
N GLY A 157 -0.02 8.15 27.76
CA GLY A 157 0.46 9.33 28.51
C GLY A 157 -0.57 10.28 29.14
N GLY A 158 -1.83 9.89 29.35
CA GLY A 158 -2.79 10.71 30.10
C GLY A 158 -4.03 9.92 30.50
N GLU A 159 -4.74 10.36 31.54
CA GLU A 159 -5.95 9.78 32.17
C GLU A 159 -7.19 9.70 31.24
N GLY A 160 -7.02 9.27 30.00
CA GLY A 160 -8.10 9.06 29.04
C GLY A 160 -8.45 7.57 28.92
N LYS A 161 -9.73 7.25 28.94
CA LYS A 161 -10.25 5.89 28.72
C LYS A 161 -9.70 5.31 27.41
N SER A 162 -9.31 4.03 27.43
CA SER A 162 -9.00 3.27 26.23
C SER A 162 -10.20 3.25 25.30
N ILE A 163 -9.99 3.52 24.01
CA ILE A 163 -11.05 3.44 23.01
C ILE A 163 -11.09 2.02 22.46
N ASP A 164 -12.26 1.40 22.51
CA ASP A 164 -12.49 0.02 22.09
C ASP A 164 -13.54 -0.03 20.99
N CYS A 165 -13.13 -0.49 19.80
CA CYS A 165 -14.00 -0.73 18.65
C CYS A 165 -13.96 -2.21 18.21
N SER A 166 -13.76 -3.14 19.15
CA SER A 166 -13.70 -4.58 18.89
C SER A 166 -15.01 -5.18 18.38
N THR A 167 -16.16 -4.54 18.65
CA THR A 167 -17.47 -4.99 18.17
C THR A 167 -18.19 -3.86 17.41
N PRO A 168 -19.08 -4.18 16.45
CA PRO A 168 -19.84 -3.17 15.72
C PRO A 168 -20.67 -2.25 16.63
N GLU A 169 -21.23 -2.77 17.73
CA GLU A 169 -22.02 -1.97 18.67
C GLU A 169 -21.18 -0.85 19.29
N LYS A 170 -19.93 -1.15 19.69
CA LYS A 170 -19.01 -0.15 20.22
C LYS A 170 -18.59 0.87 19.16
N GLU A 171 -18.43 0.44 17.91
CA GLU A 171 -18.19 1.34 16.78
C GLU A 171 -19.35 2.37 16.65
N TYR A 172 -20.59 1.89 16.76
CA TYR A 172 -21.78 2.74 16.65
C TYR A 172 -21.92 3.73 17.82
N GLU A 173 -21.68 3.27 19.04
CA GLU A 173 -21.69 4.10 20.25
C GLU A 173 -20.67 5.24 20.18
N LEU A 174 -19.48 4.94 19.65
CA LEU A 174 -18.39 5.90 19.50
C LEU A 174 -18.53 6.78 18.24
N GLY A 175 -19.45 6.46 17.33
CA GLY A 175 -19.59 7.17 16.05
C GLY A 175 -18.39 6.96 15.13
N LEU A 176 -17.74 5.80 15.21
CA LEU A 176 -16.59 5.44 14.39
C LEU A 176 -17.00 4.51 13.25
N PHE A 177 -16.59 4.86 12.03
CA PHE A 177 -16.84 4.06 10.84
C PHE A 177 -15.57 3.32 10.39
N PRO A 178 -15.58 1.98 10.26
CA PRO A 178 -14.43 1.22 9.78
C PRO A 178 -14.17 1.48 8.30
N VAL A 179 -12.95 1.94 7.96
CA VAL A 179 -12.55 2.22 6.56
C VAL A 179 -12.63 0.98 5.66
N SER A 180 -12.41 -0.21 6.21
CA SER A 180 -12.54 -1.47 5.48
C SER A 180 -13.98 -1.79 5.03
N SER A 181 -14.97 -1.07 5.55
CA SER A 181 -16.39 -1.27 5.22
C SER A 181 -16.94 -0.22 4.26
N VAL A 182 -16.09 0.64 3.67
CA VAL A 182 -16.50 1.68 2.71
C VAL A 182 -17.34 1.10 1.57
N PHE A 183 -16.89 0.02 0.91
CA PHE A 183 -17.63 -0.60 -0.20
C PHE A 183 -18.80 -1.49 0.25
N HIS A 184 -18.95 -1.70 1.57
CA HIS A 184 -20.06 -2.43 2.19
C HIS A 184 -20.93 -1.50 3.06
N TYR A 185 -20.92 -0.20 2.74
CA TYR A 185 -21.58 0.82 3.55
C TYR A 185 -23.08 0.55 3.73
N ALA A 186 -23.78 0.07 2.69
CA ALA A 186 -25.21 -0.24 2.78
C ALA A 186 -25.53 -1.29 3.88
N GLN A 187 -24.68 -2.30 4.02
CA GLN A 187 -24.83 -3.31 5.08
C GLN A 187 -24.53 -2.71 6.46
N TRP A 188 -23.44 -1.95 6.58
CA TRP A 188 -23.08 -1.26 7.82
C TRP A 188 -24.19 -0.31 8.27
N ARG A 189 -24.72 0.50 7.36
CA ARG A 189 -25.80 1.45 7.57
C ARG A 189 -27.07 0.77 8.08
N LYS A 190 -27.44 -0.38 7.51
CA LYS A 190 -28.59 -1.17 7.97
C LYS A 190 -28.43 -1.56 9.43
N CYS A 191 -27.27 -2.11 9.80
CA CYS A 191 -27.00 -2.53 11.18
C CYS A 191 -26.94 -1.33 12.16
N TYR A 192 -26.31 -0.23 11.77
CA TYR A 192 -26.28 1.02 12.54
C TYR A 192 -27.70 1.55 12.82
N SER A 193 -28.54 1.58 11.78
CA SER A 193 -29.93 2.06 11.88
C SER A 193 -30.76 1.19 12.83
N GLN A 194 -30.57 -0.13 12.78
CA GLN A 194 -31.25 -1.07 13.67
C GLN A 194 -30.79 -0.90 15.13
N TYR A 195 -29.49 -0.72 15.36
CA TYR A 195 -28.94 -0.52 16.70
C TYR A 195 -29.52 0.73 17.38
N TRP A 196 -29.64 1.83 16.63
CA TRP A 196 -30.24 3.09 17.10
C TRP A 196 -31.77 3.14 16.97
N GLN A 197 -32.44 2.02 16.68
CA GLN A 197 -33.89 1.93 16.54
C GLN A 197 -34.48 2.98 15.57
N PHE A 198 -33.75 3.27 14.48
CA PHE A 198 -34.12 4.25 13.46
C PHE A 198 -34.28 5.68 13.99
N ASP A 199 -33.49 6.07 14.99
CA ASP A 199 -33.42 7.46 15.47
C ASP A 199 -33.15 8.46 14.33
N ALA A 200 -34.05 9.42 14.16
CA ALA A 200 -34.02 10.35 13.04
C ALA A 200 -32.75 11.22 12.99
N ALA A 201 -32.24 11.67 14.13
CA ALA A 201 -31.05 12.52 14.20
C ALA A 201 -29.79 11.72 13.84
N LYS A 202 -29.69 10.46 14.29
CA LYS A 202 -28.59 9.56 13.91
C LYS A 202 -28.63 9.21 12.42
N LEU A 203 -29.82 8.98 11.87
CA LEU A 203 -30.00 8.71 10.45
C LEU A 203 -29.60 9.90 9.57
N GLU A 204 -29.93 11.13 9.97
CA GLU A 204 -29.53 12.33 9.24
C GLU A 204 -27.99 12.51 9.21
N VAL A 205 -27.31 12.20 10.32
CA VAL A 205 -25.85 12.26 10.40
C VAL A 205 -25.20 11.27 9.44
N ILE A 206 -25.65 10.01 9.43
CA ILE A 206 -25.08 9.00 8.53
C ILE A 206 -25.48 9.27 7.07
N ASP A 207 -26.63 9.87 6.81
CA ASP A 207 -27.02 10.36 5.48
C ASP A 207 -26.06 11.42 4.94
N ARG A 208 -25.69 12.37 5.80
CA ARG A 208 -24.67 13.38 5.44
C ARG A 208 -23.31 12.73 5.22
N PHE A 209 -22.91 11.82 6.10
CA PHE A 209 -21.67 11.06 5.98
C PHE A 209 -21.59 10.26 4.67
N GLU A 210 -22.67 9.59 4.28
CA GLU A 210 -22.74 8.85 3.02
C GLU A 210 -22.48 9.77 1.83
N ARG A 211 -23.23 10.88 1.75
CA ARG A 211 -23.16 11.82 0.62
C ARG A 211 -21.79 12.51 0.53
N GLU A 212 -21.26 12.96 1.65
CA GLU A 212 -20.06 13.80 1.67
C GLU A 212 -18.76 13.03 1.67
N ILE A 213 -18.76 11.79 2.19
CA ILE A 213 -17.52 11.04 2.43
C ILE A 213 -17.55 9.71 1.68
N ILE A 214 -18.53 8.85 1.94
CA ILE A 214 -18.57 7.49 1.35
C ILE A 214 -18.66 7.53 -0.17
N LYS A 215 -19.56 8.36 -0.72
CA LYS A 215 -19.70 8.50 -2.18
C LYS A 215 -18.41 8.97 -2.85
N ARG A 216 -17.55 9.72 -2.16
CA ARG A 216 -16.25 10.14 -2.70
C ARG A 216 -15.30 8.98 -2.87
N PHE A 217 -15.28 8.01 -1.95
CA PHE A 217 -14.50 6.78 -2.12
C PHE A 217 -15.06 5.89 -3.23
N GLU A 218 -16.39 5.68 -3.25
CA GLU A 218 -17.06 4.81 -4.23
C GLU A 218 -16.87 5.30 -5.67
N HIS A 219 -16.90 6.63 -5.88
CA HIS A 219 -16.80 7.23 -7.21
C HIS A 219 -15.41 7.81 -7.50
N TYR A 220 -14.44 7.62 -6.60
CA TYR A 220 -13.10 8.19 -6.78
C TYR A 220 -12.49 7.70 -8.10
N GLN A 221 -12.01 8.63 -8.91
CA GLN A 221 -11.35 8.36 -10.18
C GLN A 221 -9.84 8.48 -9.99
N VAL A 222 -9.15 7.35 -10.07
CA VAL A 222 -7.69 7.30 -10.00
C VAL A 222 -7.12 7.69 -11.36
N PRO A 223 -6.27 8.73 -11.45
CA PRO A 223 -5.54 9.00 -12.69
C PRO A 223 -4.55 7.85 -12.95
N VAL A 224 -4.58 7.28 -14.15
CA VAL A 224 -3.71 6.17 -14.55
C VAL A 224 -2.90 6.57 -15.77
N ILE A 225 -1.59 6.35 -15.71
CA ILE A 225 -0.68 6.46 -16.85
C ILE A 225 -0.37 5.04 -17.30
N GLU A 226 -0.85 4.67 -18.48
CA GLU A 226 -0.68 3.33 -19.02
C GLU A 226 0.45 3.33 -20.05
N LEU A 227 1.47 2.51 -19.81
CA LEU A 227 2.58 2.27 -20.71
C LEU A 227 2.27 1.04 -21.56
N LYS A 228 2.34 1.21 -22.88
CA LYS A 228 2.00 0.16 -23.85
C LYS A 228 3.15 -0.84 -24.05
N PRO A 229 2.85 -2.12 -24.41
CA PRO A 229 3.84 -3.18 -24.49
C PRO A 229 4.85 -2.99 -25.64
N GLU A 230 4.56 -2.13 -26.62
CA GLU A 230 5.47 -1.80 -27.72
C GLU A 230 6.69 -0.97 -27.25
N LEU A 231 6.65 -0.44 -26.03
CA LEU A 231 7.78 0.29 -25.46
C LEU A 231 9.00 -0.64 -25.29
N PRO A 232 10.18 -0.23 -25.81
CA PRO A 232 11.38 -1.03 -25.65
C PRO A 232 11.82 -1.03 -24.18
N LYS A 233 12.33 -2.18 -23.70
CA LYS A 233 12.82 -2.37 -22.32
C LYS A 233 13.64 -1.20 -21.77
N PRO A 234 14.63 -0.64 -22.50
CA PRO A 234 15.42 0.48 -22.00
C PRO A 234 14.60 1.75 -21.72
N ALA A 235 13.54 2.00 -22.51
CA ALA A 235 12.66 3.15 -22.28
C ALA A 235 11.84 2.95 -21.01
N VAL A 236 11.27 1.75 -20.79
CA VAL A 236 10.50 1.44 -19.58
C VAL A 236 11.39 1.50 -18.33
N CYS A 237 12.60 0.93 -18.39
CA CYS A 237 13.56 1.02 -17.29
C CYS A 237 13.91 2.48 -16.97
N ARG A 238 14.05 3.35 -17.97
CA ARG A 238 14.36 4.78 -17.76
C ARG A 238 13.19 5.56 -17.17
N VAL A 239 11.95 5.24 -17.58
CA VAL A 239 10.74 5.82 -16.97
C VAL A 239 10.62 5.36 -15.52
N PHE A 240 10.84 4.07 -15.27
CA PHE A 240 10.82 3.49 -13.93
C PHE A 240 11.89 4.12 -13.02
N GLU A 241 13.14 4.22 -13.49
CA GLU A 241 14.24 4.85 -12.75
C GLU A 241 13.86 6.29 -12.37
N LYS A 242 13.54 7.14 -13.35
CA LYS A 242 13.19 8.55 -13.12
C LYS A 242 12.05 8.73 -12.11
N THR A 243 11.04 7.87 -12.17
CA THR A 243 9.87 7.99 -11.30
C THR A 243 10.19 7.54 -9.88
N ASN A 244 11.04 6.52 -9.72
CA ASN A 244 11.45 6.04 -8.40
C ASN A 244 12.48 6.96 -7.72
N THR A 245 13.39 7.61 -8.47
CA THR A 245 14.39 8.55 -7.90
C THR A 245 13.75 9.78 -7.23
N GLN A 246 12.51 10.14 -7.59
CA GLN A 246 11.78 11.26 -6.94
C GLN A 246 11.29 10.93 -5.53
N GLY A 247 11.33 9.66 -5.08
CA GLY A 247 10.87 9.25 -3.74
C GLY A 247 11.89 8.51 -2.86
N THR A 248 12.89 7.84 -3.45
CA THR A 248 14.09 7.22 -2.81
C THR A 248 14.89 6.52 -3.91
N GLU A 249 16.21 6.62 -3.89
CA GLU A 249 17.07 6.10 -4.97
C GLU A 249 17.00 4.57 -5.13
N LEU A 250 16.59 4.13 -6.32
CA LEU A 250 16.88 2.80 -6.88
C LEU A 250 17.97 3.02 -7.94
N ASN A 251 19.08 2.28 -7.86
CA ASN A 251 20.23 2.48 -8.76
C ASN A 251 20.15 1.53 -9.96
N PHE A 252 20.85 1.87 -11.05
CA PHE A 252 21.05 1.04 -12.25
C PHE A 252 21.47 -0.40 -11.91
N PHE A 253 22.21 -0.61 -10.83
CA PHE A 253 22.62 -1.93 -10.36
C PHE A 253 21.45 -2.81 -9.90
N ASP A 254 20.46 -2.22 -9.21
CA ASP A 254 19.26 -2.94 -8.79
C ASP A 254 18.44 -3.34 -10.01
N LEU A 255 18.29 -2.41 -10.96
CA LEU A 255 17.63 -2.62 -12.25
C LEU A 255 18.30 -3.73 -13.08
N ALA A 256 19.63 -3.72 -13.17
CA ALA A 256 20.39 -4.74 -13.88
C ALA A 256 20.18 -6.11 -13.23
N THR A 257 20.25 -6.20 -11.90
CA THR A 257 20.05 -7.46 -11.16
C THR A 257 18.67 -8.06 -11.41
N ALA A 258 17.61 -7.25 -11.40
CA ALA A 258 16.27 -7.75 -11.72
C ALA A 258 16.09 -8.12 -13.19
N CYS A 259 16.77 -7.42 -14.12
CA CYS A 259 16.75 -7.74 -15.53
C CYS A 259 17.47 -9.06 -15.86
N PHE A 260 18.44 -9.48 -15.04
CA PHE A 260 19.14 -10.76 -15.18
C PHE A 260 18.50 -11.87 -14.34
N ALA A 261 17.75 -11.55 -13.28
CA ALA A 261 17.01 -12.53 -12.49
C ALA A 261 15.74 -13.06 -13.20
N SER A 262 15.28 -12.41 -14.27
CA SER A 262 14.21 -12.91 -15.14
C SER A 262 14.68 -14.01 -16.09
N ASP A 263 15.99 -14.17 -16.29
CA ASP A 263 16.59 -15.22 -17.11
C ASP A 263 17.05 -16.35 -16.17
N ASP A 264 16.14 -17.30 -15.90
CA ASP A 264 16.33 -18.57 -15.18
C ASP A 264 17.51 -18.67 -14.18
N PHE A 265 17.33 -18.13 -12.97
CA PHE A 265 18.11 -18.55 -11.80
C PHE A 265 17.19 -18.95 -10.64
N PRO A 266 17.27 -20.20 -10.13
CA PRO A 266 16.51 -20.60 -8.95
C PRO A 266 17.12 -19.92 -7.72
N CYS A 267 16.37 -18.99 -7.12
CA CYS A 267 16.76 -18.37 -5.86
C CYS A 267 16.64 -19.40 -4.72
N GLY A 268 17.72 -20.15 -4.51
CA GLY A 268 17.89 -21.07 -3.38
C GLY A 268 17.98 -20.31 -2.05
N LYS A 269 17.30 -20.85 -1.04
CA LYS A 269 17.22 -20.37 0.35
C LYS A 269 18.57 -19.90 0.90
N ILE A 270 18.66 -18.64 1.32
CA ILE A 270 19.70 -18.22 2.27
C ILE A 270 19.25 -18.71 3.64
N GLY A 271 19.84 -19.83 4.06
CA GLY A 271 19.56 -20.54 5.29
C GLY A 271 19.97 -19.77 6.53
N THR A 272 19.11 -19.87 7.54
CA THR A 272 19.39 -19.61 8.95
C THR A 272 20.53 -20.51 9.44
N SER A 273 21.56 -19.94 10.08
CA SER A 273 22.44 -20.71 10.96
C SER A 273 22.90 -19.86 12.16
N ASN A 274 22.33 -20.17 13.32
CA ASN A 274 22.90 -19.91 14.64
C ASN A 274 24.20 -20.73 14.80
N PRO A 275 25.28 -20.20 15.38
CA PRO A 275 26.38 -21.03 15.88
C PRO A 275 26.35 -21.09 17.41
N SER A 276 26.12 -22.29 17.94
CA SER A 276 26.42 -22.66 19.32
C SER A 276 27.55 -23.69 19.35
N ALA A 277 28.49 -23.49 20.28
CA ALA A 277 29.44 -24.45 20.86
C ALA A 277 30.76 -24.82 20.10
N SER A 278 31.83 -24.07 20.45
CA SER A 278 33.09 -24.49 21.11
C SER A 278 33.95 -25.68 20.65
N SER A 279 35.28 -25.42 20.72
CA SER A 279 36.48 -26.30 20.78
C SER A 279 36.99 -26.82 19.42
N ASN A 280 38.28 -26.80 19.04
CA ASN A 280 39.54 -26.83 19.78
C ASN A 280 40.71 -26.17 19.00
N ILE A 281 41.77 -25.93 19.77
CA ILE A 281 43.07 -25.28 19.55
C ILE A 281 43.98 -25.96 18.50
N ALA A 282 44.81 -25.14 17.81
CA ALA A 282 46.19 -25.37 17.28
C ALA A 282 46.32 -24.81 15.84
N SER A 283 47.36 -24.12 15.36
CA SER A 283 48.64 -23.63 15.87
C SER A 283 49.31 -22.79 14.77
N CYS A 284 50.25 -21.92 15.18
CA CYS A 284 51.31 -21.24 14.39
C CYS A 284 51.07 -19.80 13.89
N ARG A 285 51.75 -18.87 14.58
CA ARG A 285 52.12 -17.49 14.19
C ARG A 285 53.45 -17.51 13.34
N PRO A 286 54.23 -16.40 13.16
CA PRO A 286 54.05 -15.29 12.20
C PRO A 286 55.35 -14.94 11.42
N CYS A 287 55.26 -14.19 10.32
CA CYS A 287 56.32 -13.32 9.76
C CYS A 287 55.64 -12.44 8.68
N GLY A 288 55.66 -11.10 8.64
CA GLY A 288 56.63 -10.16 9.16
C GLY A 288 57.61 -9.75 8.05
N LYS A 289 57.30 -8.71 7.25
CA LYS A 289 58.29 -7.75 6.72
C LYS A 289 57.63 -6.54 6.04
N LEU A 290 58.01 -5.38 6.58
CA LEU A 290 57.89 -4.01 6.05
C LEU A 290 58.90 -3.77 4.92
N ILE A 291 58.52 -2.99 3.90
CA ILE A 291 59.41 -2.17 3.02
C ILE A 291 58.52 -1.01 2.49
N SER A 292 58.46 0.17 3.11
CA SER A 292 59.26 1.41 2.88
C SER A 292 59.20 2.01 1.46
N TYR A 293 58.56 3.20 1.35
CA TYR A 293 58.64 4.15 0.23
C TYR A 293 59.99 4.89 0.21
N PRO A 294 60.40 5.42 -0.97
CA PRO A 294 60.89 6.80 -0.99
C PRO A 294 60.36 7.66 -2.18
N VAL A 295 60.09 8.92 -1.82
CA VAL A 295 60.01 10.20 -2.57
C VAL A 295 59.20 10.26 -3.87
#